data_AF-A0A947E9U1-F1
#
_entry.id   AF-A0A947E9U1-F1
#
_cell.length_a   1.000
_cell.length_b   1.000
_cell.length_c   1.000
_cell.angle_alpha   90.00
_cell.angle_beta   90.00
_cell.angle_gamma   90.00
#
_symmetry.space_group_name_H-M   'P 1'
#
loop_
_entity.id
_entity.type
_entity.pdbx_description
1 polymer ?
#
loop_
_entity_poly.entity_id
_entity_poly.type
_entity_poly.pdbx_seq_one_letter_code
_entity_poly.pdbx_strand_id
1 'polypeptide(L)'
;MSAAASPAELAALRTVAEQEFSFNAADFDRVRELIYKHAGISLHAGKQAMVYSRLSRRLRETGQRSFGQYLQSLESTAASDPEWQEFVNCLTTNLTSFFR
;
A
#
# COMPACT_ATOMS: atom_id res chain seq x y z
N MET A 1 -9.88 2.70 40.21
CA MET A 1 -8.50 2.40 39.78
C MET A 1 -8.46 2.53 38.28
N SER A 2 -7.96 3.65 37.75
CA SER A 2 -7.88 3.90 36.29
C SER A 2 -6.43 3.72 35.87
N ALA A 3 -6.11 2.60 35.23
CA ALA A 3 -4.79 2.33 34.69
C ALA A 3 -4.67 3.11 33.36
N ALA A 4 -4.07 4.31 33.42
CA ALA A 4 -3.63 5.00 32.23
C ALA A 4 -2.47 4.19 31.63
N ALA A 5 -2.70 3.57 30.48
CA ALA A 5 -1.64 2.89 29.73
C ALA A 5 -0.50 3.87 29.45
N SER A 6 0.74 3.45 29.73
CA SER A 6 1.92 4.29 29.58
C SER A 6 2.13 4.71 28.11
N PRO A 7 2.63 5.93 27.83
CA PRO A 7 2.87 6.39 26.46
C PRO A 7 3.81 5.48 25.64
N ALA A 8 4.68 4.72 26.30
CA ALA A 8 5.53 3.71 25.66
C ALA A 8 4.77 2.47 25.17
N GLU A 9 3.70 2.06 25.87
CA GLU A 9 2.84 0.92 25.51
C GLU A 9 1.98 1.25 24.27
N LEU A 10 1.47 2.50 24.21
CA LEU A 10 0.75 3.02 23.05
C LEU A 10 1.66 3.17 21.82
N ALA A 11 2.95 3.47 22.02
CA ALA A 11 3.94 3.50 20.94
C ALA A 11 4.31 2.10 20.45
N ALA A 12 4.50 1.13 21.35
CA ALA A 12 4.84 -0.24 21.00
C ALA A 12 3.72 -0.96 20.23
N LEU A 13 2.45 -0.74 20.60
CA LEU A 13 1.28 -1.23 19.86
C LEU A 13 1.22 -0.67 18.43
N ARG A 14 1.70 0.57 18.22
CA ARG A 14 1.78 1.22 16.92
C ARG A 14 2.84 0.60 16.02
N THR A 15 4.03 0.29 16.57
CA THR A 15 5.13 -0.32 15.82
C THR A 15 4.79 -1.73 15.34
N VAL A 16 4.05 -2.52 16.13
CA VAL A 16 3.60 -3.86 15.71
C VAL A 16 2.56 -3.78 14.60
N ALA A 17 1.68 -2.77 14.63
CA ALA A 17 0.69 -2.53 13.58
C ALA A 17 1.29 -2.02 12.25
N GLU A 18 2.52 -1.50 12.28
CA GLU A 18 3.21 -0.99 11.08
C GLU A 18 3.99 -2.08 10.31
N GLN A 19 4.17 -3.29 10.83
CA GLN A 19 4.82 -4.41 10.14
C GLN A 19 3.91 -5.65 10.08
N GLU A 20 2.59 -5.46 9.99
CA GLU A 20 1.62 -6.57 9.88
C GLU A 20 1.76 -7.37 8.58
N PHE A 21 2.30 -6.75 7.52
CA PHE A 21 2.45 -7.38 6.22
C PHE A 21 3.93 -7.43 5.82
N SER A 22 4.43 -8.61 5.46
CA SER A 22 5.78 -8.73 4.91
C SER A 22 5.84 -8.05 3.54
N PHE A 23 6.70 -7.04 3.40
CA PHE A 23 6.93 -6.32 2.15
C PHE A 23 8.41 -6.31 1.82
N ASN A 24 8.80 -7.13 0.85
CA ASN A 24 10.19 -7.27 0.44
C ASN A 24 10.49 -6.44 -0.82
N ALA A 25 11.76 -6.40 -1.22
CA ALA A 25 12.18 -5.69 -2.42
C ALA A 25 11.56 -6.25 -3.71
N ALA A 26 11.26 -7.55 -3.78
CA ALA A 26 10.61 -8.16 -4.94
C ALA A 26 9.14 -7.75 -5.07
N ASP A 27 8.40 -7.64 -3.96
CA ASP A 27 7.04 -7.09 -3.96
C ASP A 27 7.05 -5.64 -4.43
N PHE A 28 8.02 -4.86 -3.95
CA PHE A 28 8.17 -3.48 -4.36
C PHE A 28 8.50 -3.36 -5.86
N ASP A 29 9.40 -4.19 -6.38
CA ASP A 29 9.74 -4.18 -7.80
C ASP A 29 8.54 -4.55 -8.68
N ARG A 30 7.76 -5.55 -8.24
CA ARG A 30 6.51 -5.93 -8.90
C ARG A 30 5.49 -4.79 -8.92
N VAL A 31 5.35 -4.05 -7.81
CA VAL A 31 4.50 -2.84 -7.76
C VAL A 31 4.97 -1.81 -8.80
N ARG A 32 6.27 -1.57 -8.92
CA ARG A 32 6.84 -0.63 -9.90
C ARG A 32 6.54 -1.06 -11.32
N GLU A 33 6.70 -2.34 -11.63
CA GLU A 33 6.36 -2.86 -12.96
C GLU A 33 4.88 -2.69 -13.28
N LEU A 34 3.99 -3.01 -12.34
CA LEU A 34 2.54 -2.98 -12.56
C LEU A 34 2.04 -1.55 -12.80
N ILE A 35 2.48 -0.60 -11.97
CA ILE A 35 2.09 0.79 -12.16
C ILE A 35 2.72 1.41 -13.42
N TYR A 36 3.93 0.98 -13.80
CA TYR A 36 4.55 1.40 -15.05
C TYR A 36 3.79 0.85 -16.26
N LYS A 37 3.44 -0.44 -16.26
CA LYS A 37 2.67 -1.09 -17.33
C LYS A 37 1.27 -0.50 -17.48
N HIS A 38 0.60 -0.17 -16.37
CA HIS A 38 -0.80 0.28 -16.40
C HIS A 38 -0.94 1.80 -16.55
N ALA A 39 -0.08 2.61 -15.91
CA ALA A 39 -0.20 4.06 -15.88
C ALA A 39 1.02 4.82 -16.46
N GLY A 40 2.09 4.12 -16.86
CA GLY A 40 3.32 4.74 -17.35
C GLY A 40 4.16 5.42 -16.26
N ILE A 41 3.84 5.20 -14.98
CA ILE A 41 4.44 5.93 -13.87
C ILE A 41 5.64 5.16 -13.33
N SER A 42 6.81 5.82 -13.31
CA SER A 42 8.01 5.26 -12.69
C SER A 42 8.11 5.63 -11.21
N LEU A 43 7.99 4.64 -10.35
CA LEU A 43 8.25 4.78 -8.91
C LEU A 43 9.76 4.67 -8.63
N HIS A 44 10.27 5.62 -7.82
CA HIS A 44 11.66 5.63 -7.36
C HIS A 44 11.86 4.75 -6.12
N ALA A 45 13.02 4.10 -6.00
CA ALA A 45 13.33 3.17 -4.90
C ALA A 45 13.17 3.80 -3.50
N GLY A 46 13.48 5.08 -3.37
CA GLY A 46 13.29 5.82 -2.11
C GLY A 46 11.83 5.95 -1.63
N LYS A 47 10.83 5.53 -2.43
CA LYS A 47 9.40 5.58 -2.07
C LYS A 47 8.88 4.27 -1.46
N GLN A 48 9.73 3.28 -1.20
CA GLN A 48 9.31 1.96 -0.69
C GLN A 48 8.45 2.06 0.59
N ALA A 49 8.82 2.91 1.56
CA ALA A 49 8.04 3.11 2.78
C ALA A 49 6.65 3.73 2.51
N MET A 50 6.56 4.67 1.57
CA MET A 50 5.30 5.29 1.16
C MET A 50 4.39 4.26 0.48
N VAL A 51 4.94 3.46 -0.44
CA VAL A 51 4.22 2.39 -1.13
C VAL A 51 3.67 1.39 -0.12
N TYR A 52 4.51 0.95 0.80
CA TYR A 52 4.11 0.05 1.88
C TYR A 52 2.95 0.62 2.71
N SER A 53 3.06 1.87 3.18
CA SER A 53 2.02 2.50 4.00
C SER A 53 0.68 2.64 3.26
N ARG A 54 0.71 2.97 1.97
CA ARG A 54 -0.49 3.15 1.15
C ARG A 54 -1.14 1.82 0.80
N LEU A 55 -0.35 0.86 0.33
CA LEU A 55 -0.86 -0.45 -0.06
C LEU A 55 -1.30 -1.29 1.14
N SER A 56 -0.59 -1.24 2.29
CA SER A 56 -1.02 -1.96 3.50
C SER A 56 -2.42 -1.54 3.95
N ARG A 57 -2.77 -0.25 3.83
CA ARG A 57 -4.14 0.22 4.05
C ARG A 57 -5.11 -0.41 3.06
N ARG A 58 -4.78 -0.45 1.77
CA ARG A 58 -5.62 -1.07 0.73
C ARG A 58 -5.80 -2.58 0.93
N LEU A 59 -4.75 -3.28 1.38
CA LEU A 59 -4.81 -4.69 1.75
C LEU A 59 -5.84 -4.94 2.86
N ARG A 60 -5.92 -4.06 3.87
CA ARG A 60 -6.94 -4.15 4.92
C ARG A 60 -8.35 -3.94 4.37
N GLU A 61 -8.54 -2.99 3.45
CA GLU A 61 -9.83 -2.69 2.81
C GLU A 61 -10.32 -3.86 1.94
N THR A 62 -9.40 -4.53 1.24
CA THR A 62 -9.68 -5.69 0.37
C THR A 62 -9.68 -7.03 1.13
N GLY A 63 -9.29 -7.04 2.41
CA GLY A 63 -9.18 -8.25 3.23
C GLY A 63 -8.00 -9.16 2.87
N GLN A 64 -7.04 -8.67 2.08
CA GLN A 64 -5.88 -9.43 1.63
C GLN A 64 -4.81 -9.51 2.72
N ARG A 65 -4.19 -10.69 2.85
CA ARG A 65 -3.20 -10.97 3.92
C ARG A 65 -1.73 -10.79 3.48
N SER A 66 -1.49 -10.49 2.21
CA SER A 66 -0.14 -10.35 1.65
C SER A 66 -0.16 -9.49 0.39
N PHE A 67 0.91 -8.72 0.17
CA PHE A 67 1.10 -7.97 -1.08
C PHE A 67 1.12 -8.89 -2.29
N GLY A 68 1.80 -10.04 -2.21
CA GLY A 68 1.85 -11.00 -3.31
C GLY A 68 0.45 -11.47 -3.75
N GLN A 69 -0.44 -11.79 -2.80
CA GLN A 69 -1.82 -12.18 -3.10
C GLN A 69 -2.62 -11.03 -3.73
N TYR A 70 -2.49 -9.83 -3.18
CA TYR A 70 -3.13 -8.64 -3.73
C TYR A 70 -2.67 -8.35 -5.16
N LEU A 71 -1.36 -8.33 -5.42
CA LEU A 71 -0.79 -8.08 -6.76
C LEU A 71 -1.19 -9.18 -7.74
N GLN A 72 -1.18 -10.45 -7.32
CA GLN A 72 -1.62 -11.55 -8.16
C GLN A 72 -3.10 -11.45 -8.52
N SER A 73 -3.95 -11.06 -7.56
CA SER A 73 -5.39 -10.82 -7.82
C SER A 73 -5.58 -9.65 -8.78
N LEU A 74 -4.79 -8.59 -8.64
CA LEU A 74 -4.79 -7.43 -9.52
C LEU A 74 -4.41 -7.81 -10.97
N GLU A 75 -3.37 -8.63 -11.13
CA GLU A 75 -2.92 -9.13 -12.43
C GLU A 75 -3.91 -10.12 -13.07
N SER A 76 -4.67 -10.84 -12.25
CA SER A 76 -5.66 -11.83 -12.71
C SER A 76 -7.00 -11.21 -13.07
N THR A 77 -7.30 -10.00 -12.59
CA THR A 77 -8.52 -9.28 -12.97
C THR A 77 -8.35 -8.51 -14.29
N ALA A 78 -9.46 -8.14 -14.91
CA ALA A 78 -9.45 -7.36 -16.14
C ALA A 78 -8.81 -5.98 -15.90
N ALA A 79 -8.11 -5.44 -16.90
CA ALA A 79 -7.55 -4.08 -16.80
C ALA A 79 -8.61 -2.98 -16.60
N SER A 80 -9.89 -3.26 -16.91
CA SER A 80 -11.03 -2.37 -16.66
C SER A 80 -11.61 -2.47 -15.25
N ASP A 81 -11.08 -3.37 -14.42
CA ASP A 81 -11.53 -3.55 -13.04
C ASP A 81 -11.24 -2.28 -12.22
N PRO A 82 -12.19 -1.79 -11.40
CA PRO A 82 -12.00 -0.61 -10.58
C PRO A 82 -10.83 -0.71 -9.59
N GLU A 83 -10.40 -1.92 -9.22
CA GLU A 83 -9.25 -2.13 -8.34
C GLU A 83 -7.94 -1.62 -8.96
N TRP A 84 -7.81 -1.68 -10.29
CA TRP A 84 -6.64 -1.10 -10.97
C TRP A 84 -6.55 0.41 -10.76
N GLN A 85 -7.69 1.11 -10.83
CA GLN A 85 -7.75 2.54 -10.57
C GLN A 85 -7.40 2.84 -9.11
N GLU A 86 -7.90 2.05 -8.17
CA GLU A 86 -7.62 2.21 -6.74
C GLU A 86 -6.16 1.93 -6.39
N PHE A 87 -5.54 0.94 -7.03
CA PHE A 87 -4.11 0.68 -6.94
C PHE A 87 -3.28 1.87 -7.41
N VAL A 88 -3.59 2.43 -8.58
CA VAL A 88 -2.92 3.62 -9.10
C VAL A 88 -3.14 4.80 -8.16
N ASN A 89 -4.38 5.05 -7.71
CA ASN A 89 -4.70 6.10 -6.75
C ASN A 89 -3.84 6.00 -5.48
N CYS A 90 -3.74 4.81 -4.88
CA CYS A 90 -2.94 4.60 -3.66
C CYS A 90 -1.48 5.03 -3.82
N LEU A 91 -0.90 4.84 -5.01
CA LEU A 91 0.51 5.06 -5.29
C LEU A 91 0.82 6.45 -5.87
N THR A 92 -0.20 7.10 -6.43
CA THR A 92 -0.04 8.34 -7.21
C THR A 92 -0.71 9.55 -6.58
N THR A 93 -1.49 9.37 -5.50
CA THR A 93 -2.14 10.48 -4.79
C THR A 93 -1.08 11.40 -4.16
N ASN A 94 -0.54 12.30 -4.97
CA ASN A 94 -0.27 13.66 -4.57
C ASN A 94 -1.65 14.29 -4.40
N LEU A 95 -2.02 14.68 -3.17
CA LEU A 95 -3.19 15.53 -3.01
C LEU A 95 -2.88 16.85 -3.72
N THR A 96 -3.40 16.99 -4.93
CA THR A 96 -3.56 18.29 -5.59
C THR A 96 -4.77 18.14 -6.51
N SER A 97 -5.95 18.38 -5.92
CA SER A 97 -7.01 19.01 -6.68
C SER A 97 -6.51 20.41 -7.03
N PHE A 98 -5.74 20.51 -8.11
CA PHE A 98 -5.48 21.79 -8.76
C PHE A 98 -6.50 21.89 -9.90
N PHE A 99 -7.54 22.68 -9.63
CA PHE A 99 -8.43 23.38 -10.54
C PHE A 99 -8.66 22.77 -11.93
N ARG A 100 -9.89 22.29 -12.15
CA ARG A 100 -10.66 22.59 -13.35
C ARG A 100 -12.15 22.40 -13.08
#